data_AF-A0A934X1X8-F1
#
_entry.id   AF-A0A934X1X8-F1
#
_cell.length_a   1.000
_cell.length_b   1.000
_cell.length_c   1.000
_cell.angle_alpha   90.00
_cell.angle_beta   90.00
_cell.angle_gamma   90.00
#
_symmetry.space_group_name_H-M   'P 1'
#
loop_
_entity.id
_entity.type
_entity.pdbx_description
1 polymer ?
#
loop_
_entity_poly.entity_id
_entity_poly.type
_entity_poly.pdbx_seq_one_letter_code
_entity_poly.pdbx_strand_id
1 'polypeptide(L)'
;MKNLKYILSILILATMTIVAGCKSDSSDPAPDALALQRELLMNEGKSWIIGTEGIIKDGYDVSSQFQGFSLTIGQNTFTTVNSLASAWPESGNWKFDEDNENIILRSDRVIIMVAVTATTLRLTFTVGGENGRFAGLEGEYEFNLVSQ
;
A
#
# COMPACT_ATOMS: atom_id res chain seq x y z
N MET A 1 -48.53 -44.70 -48.24
CA MET A 1 -47.82 -44.02 -49.34
C MET A 1 -47.83 -42.52 -49.12
N LYS A 2 -46.73 -41.99 -48.58
CA LYS A 2 -46.19 -40.63 -48.76
C LYS A 2 -44.88 -40.64 -47.99
N ASN A 3 -43.85 -41.11 -48.68
CA ASN A 3 -42.52 -41.41 -48.16
C ASN A 3 -41.67 -40.14 -48.24
N LEU A 4 -41.15 -39.75 -47.09
CA LEU A 4 -39.73 -39.47 -46.84
C LEU A 4 -38.91 -38.98 -48.07
N LYS A 5 -38.65 -37.68 -48.13
CA LYS A 5 -37.58 -37.12 -48.97
C LYS A 5 -36.73 -36.16 -48.13
N TYR A 6 -35.77 -36.76 -47.44
CA TYR A 6 -34.56 -36.07 -46.99
C TYR A 6 -33.81 -35.56 -48.23
N ILE A 7 -33.63 -34.24 -48.35
CA ILE A 7 -32.52 -33.68 -49.13
C ILE A 7 -31.75 -32.77 -48.16
N LEU A 8 -31.14 -33.47 -47.21
CA LEU A 8 -30.06 -33.03 -46.36
C LEU A 8 -28.78 -33.27 -47.16
N SER A 9 -28.20 -32.25 -47.79
CA SER A 9 -26.89 -32.34 -48.45
C SER A 9 -26.26 -30.96 -48.51
N ILE A 10 -26.01 -30.39 -47.33
CA ILE A 10 -25.04 -29.33 -47.15
C ILE A 10 -23.67 -29.97 -47.40
N LEU A 11 -23.04 -29.51 -48.47
CA LEU A 11 -21.71 -29.91 -48.93
C LEU A 11 -20.67 -29.50 -47.87
N ILE A 12 -20.38 -30.44 -46.96
CA ILE A 12 -19.25 -30.39 -46.04
C ILE A 12 -18.05 -30.96 -46.81
N LEU A 13 -17.10 -30.11 -47.15
CA LEU A 13 -15.76 -30.56 -47.50
C LEU A 13 -14.69 -29.64 -46.89
N ALA A 14 -14.12 -30.19 -45.81
CA ALA A 14 -12.73 -30.09 -45.39
C ALA A 14 -12.06 -28.70 -45.34
N THR A 15 -11.80 -28.24 -44.12
CA THR A 15 -10.41 -27.93 -43.77
C THR A 15 -10.15 -28.34 -42.33
N MET A 16 -9.34 -29.38 -42.21
CA MET A 16 -8.81 -29.91 -40.97
C MET A 16 -7.51 -29.15 -40.71
N THR A 17 -7.51 -28.25 -39.74
CA THR A 17 -6.28 -27.80 -39.08
C THR A 17 -6.46 -28.02 -37.59
N ILE A 18 -5.89 -29.14 -37.16
CA ILE A 18 -5.65 -29.45 -35.76
C ILE A 18 -4.48 -28.55 -35.36
N VAL A 19 -4.73 -27.53 -34.53
CA VAL A 19 -3.69 -26.98 -33.68
C VAL A 19 -4.08 -27.35 -32.26
N ALA A 20 -3.61 -28.53 -31.85
CA ALA A 20 -3.59 -28.92 -30.46
C ALA A 20 -2.54 -28.06 -29.75
N GLY A 21 -3.01 -26.99 -29.11
CA GLY A 21 -2.27 -26.21 -28.13
C GLY A 21 -3.01 -26.24 -26.79
N CYS A 22 -3.01 -27.38 -26.11
CA CYS A 22 -3.03 -27.38 -24.65
C CYS A 22 -1.76 -26.64 -24.20
N LYS A 23 -1.77 -25.72 -23.24
CA LYS A 23 -2.36 -25.83 -21.91
C LYS A 23 -2.65 -24.42 -21.39
N SER A 24 -3.74 -24.32 -20.64
CA SER A 24 -3.98 -23.32 -19.62
C SER A 24 -2.69 -22.96 -18.86
N ASP A 25 -2.20 -21.75 -19.06
CA ASP A 25 -1.49 -21.01 -18.03
C ASP A 25 -2.13 -19.62 -18.00
N SER A 26 -3.23 -19.54 -17.25
CA SER A 26 -3.65 -18.30 -16.63
C SER A 26 -2.60 -17.91 -15.61
N SER A 27 -1.41 -17.52 -16.06
CA SER A 27 -0.55 -16.67 -15.27
C SER A 27 -1.12 -15.27 -15.40
N ASP A 28 -2.15 -14.99 -14.58
CA ASP A 28 -2.33 -13.62 -14.10
C ASP A 28 -0.92 -13.16 -13.70
N PRO A 29 -0.39 -12.05 -14.25
CA PRO A 29 0.88 -11.54 -13.79
C PRO A 29 0.75 -11.36 -12.28
N ALA A 30 1.63 -12.02 -11.51
CA ALA A 30 1.69 -11.80 -10.07
C ALA A 30 1.71 -10.28 -9.84
N PRO A 31 0.90 -9.75 -8.90
CA PRO A 31 0.85 -8.31 -8.67
C PRO A 31 2.27 -7.78 -8.49
N ASP A 32 2.61 -6.74 -9.25
CA ASP A 32 3.84 -5.99 -9.01
C ASP A 32 3.86 -5.60 -7.52
N ALA A 33 4.96 -5.90 -6.81
CA ALA A 33 5.07 -5.65 -5.38
C ALA A 33 4.81 -4.17 -5.05
N LEU A 34 5.13 -3.26 -5.99
CA LEU A 34 4.83 -1.83 -5.89
C LEU A 34 3.32 -1.57 -6.00
N ALA A 35 2.65 -2.16 -6.99
CA ALA A 35 1.20 -2.07 -7.15
C ALA A 35 0.45 -2.59 -5.91
N LEU A 36 0.94 -3.67 -5.30
CA LEU A 36 0.38 -4.20 -4.06
C LEU A 36 0.56 -3.23 -2.87
N GLN A 37 1.75 -2.63 -2.72
CA GLN A 37 1.98 -1.63 -1.69
C GLN A 37 1.06 -0.41 -1.86
N ARG A 38 0.91 0.07 -3.10
CA ARG A 38 0.00 1.15 -3.47
C ARG A 38 -1.44 0.82 -3.09
N GLU A 39 -1.90 -0.38 -3.44
CA GLU A 39 -3.23 -0.87 -3.08
C GLU A 39 -3.43 -0.89 -1.56
N LEU A 40 -2.49 -1.51 -0.83
CA LEU A 40 -2.55 -1.64 0.63
C LEU A 40 -2.60 -0.29 1.36
N LEU A 41 -1.83 0.70 0.91
CA LEU A 41 -1.83 2.04 1.49
C LEU A 41 -3.05 2.86 1.11
N MET A 42 -3.63 2.63 -0.08
CA MET A 42 -4.80 3.39 -0.53
C MET A 42 -6.13 2.83 0.00
N ASN A 43 -6.14 1.57 0.45
CA ASN A 43 -7.35 0.84 0.79
C ASN A 43 -8.07 1.40 2.03
N GLU A 44 -9.28 1.94 1.81
CA GLU A 44 -10.36 2.29 2.76
C GLU A 44 -9.99 3.09 4.03
N GLY A 45 -8.75 3.55 4.19
CA GLY A 45 -8.29 4.22 5.40
C GLY A 45 -8.15 3.24 6.58
N LYS A 46 -7.32 2.20 6.40
CA LYS A 46 -7.00 1.27 7.49
C LYS A 46 -6.31 2.01 8.65
N SER A 47 -6.71 1.66 9.88
CA SER A 47 -6.08 2.14 11.11
C SER A 47 -4.92 1.25 11.55
N TRP A 48 -3.86 1.90 12.00
CA TRP A 48 -2.61 1.29 12.42
C TRP A 48 -2.26 1.77 13.82
N ILE A 49 -1.87 0.86 14.69
CA ILE A 49 -1.47 1.15 16.07
C ILE A 49 0.00 0.75 16.30
N ILE A 50 0.61 1.24 17.38
CA ILE A 50 1.99 0.89 17.73
C ILE A 50 2.12 -0.63 17.89
N GLY A 51 3.03 -1.22 17.12
CA GLY A 51 3.41 -2.62 17.21
C GLY A 51 4.43 -2.89 18.32
N THR A 52 4.87 -4.13 18.45
CA THR A 52 5.82 -4.55 19.49
C THR A 52 7.20 -3.91 19.39
N GLU A 53 7.63 -3.54 18.17
CA GLU A 53 8.90 -2.84 17.92
C GLU A 53 8.84 -1.34 18.23
N GLY A 54 7.65 -0.81 18.51
CA GLY A 54 7.49 0.54 19.03
C GLY A 54 7.71 1.65 18.00
N ILE A 55 7.99 2.84 18.53
CA ILE A 55 8.47 4.00 17.77
C ILE A 55 9.90 4.28 18.19
N ILE A 56 10.81 4.22 17.23
CA ILE A 56 12.24 4.44 17.43
C ILE A 56 12.59 5.84 16.94
N LYS A 57 13.37 6.57 17.73
CA LYS A 57 13.96 7.85 17.37
C LYS A 57 15.46 7.82 17.59
N ASP A 58 16.24 8.04 16.54
CA ASP A 58 17.72 8.02 16.59
C ASP A 58 18.29 6.75 17.27
N GLY A 59 17.61 5.61 17.08
CA GLY A 59 17.97 4.33 17.69
C GLY A 59 17.44 4.07 19.10
N TYR A 60 16.68 5.00 19.70
CA TYR A 60 16.09 4.87 21.03
C TYR A 60 14.56 4.70 20.96
N ASP A 61 14.02 3.81 21.79
CA ASP A 61 12.57 3.67 21.94
C ASP A 61 11.97 4.91 22.61
N VAL A 62 11.03 5.56 21.91
CA VAL A 62 10.27 6.73 22.36
C VAL A 62 8.76 6.45 22.42
N SER A 63 8.34 5.18 22.36
CA SER A 63 6.92 4.76 22.33
C SER A 63 6.08 5.32 23.48
N SER A 64 6.70 5.55 24.65
CA SER A 64 6.04 6.14 25.82
C SER A 64 5.50 7.55 25.57
N GLN A 65 6.06 8.28 24.60
CA GLN A 65 5.62 9.62 24.21
C GLN A 65 4.39 9.59 23.29
N PHE A 66 4.09 8.43 22.70
CA PHE A 66 3.03 8.20 21.72
C PHE A 66 2.00 7.19 22.25
N GLN A 67 1.79 7.14 23.57
CA GLN A 67 0.83 6.19 24.15
C GLN A 67 -0.57 6.37 23.55
N GLY A 68 -1.14 5.27 23.06
CA GLY A 68 -2.44 5.29 22.38
C GLY A 68 -2.39 5.90 20.97
N PHE A 69 -1.21 5.98 20.35
CA PHE A 69 -1.09 6.44 18.97
C PHE A 69 -1.86 5.53 18.02
N SER A 70 -2.57 6.17 17.10
CA SER A 70 -3.22 5.51 15.98
C SER A 70 -3.04 6.37 14.73
N LEU A 71 -2.79 5.72 13.60
CA LEU A 71 -2.71 6.32 12.28
C LEU A 71 -3.76 5.68 11.38
N THR A 72 -4.65 6.49 10.84
CA THR A 72 -5.51 6.09 9.72
C THR A 72 -4.95 6.72 8.47
N ILE A 73 -4.53 5.91 7.49
CA ILE A 73 -3.93 6.38 6.25
C ILE A 73 -4.57 5.68 5.05
N GLY A 74 -4.93 6.47 4.04
CA GLY A 74 -5.58 5.98 2.83
C GLY A 74 -6.15 7.11 1.98
N GLN A 75 -6.45 6.82 0.72
CA GLN A 75 -7.07 7.80 -0.20
C GLN A 75 -6.34 9.15 -0.22
N ASN A 76 -5.00 9.14 -0.24
CA ASN A 76 -4.14 10.34 -0.21
C ASN A 76 -4.31 11.26 1.02
N THR A 77 -4.95 10.78 2.07
CA THR A 77 -5.14 11.50 3.33
C THR A 77 -4.68 10.65 4.52
N PHE A 78 -4.48 11.30 5.66
CA PHE A 78 -4.27 10.62 6.92
C PHE A 78 -4.86 11.41 8.09
N THR A 79 -5.16 10.70 9.17
CA THR A 79 -5.46 11.25 10.49
C THR A 79 -4.70 10.49 11.57
N THR A 80 -4.39 11.14 12.68
CA THR A 80 -3.76 10.51 13.84
C THR A 80 -4.46 10.83 15.15
N VAL A 81 -4.27 9.95 16.12
CA VAL A 81 -4.66 10.12 17.52
C VAL A 81 -3.38 10.04 18.37
N ASN A 82 -3.29 10.85 19.44
CA ASN A 82 -2.14 10.88 20.36
C ASN A 82 -0.78 11.02 19.66
N SER A 83 -0.74 11.82 18.60
CA SER A 83 0.49 12.15 17.89
C SER A 83 1.19 13.36 18.52
N LEU A 84 2.50 13.42 18.33
CA LEU A 84 3.27 14.65 18.55
C LEU A 84 3.26 15.43 17.24
N ALA A 85 2.51 16.53 17.17
CA ALA A 85 2.30 17.30 15.92
C ALA A 85 3.59 17.68 15.18
N SER A 86 4.70 17.85 15.90
CA SER A 86 6.03 18.12 15.32
C SER A 86 6.65 16.92 14.60
N ALA A 87 6.37 15.70 15.04
CA ALA A 87 6.82 14.47 14.38
C ALA A 87 5.78 14.00 13.35
N TRP A 88 4.51 14.01 13.75
CA TRP A 88 3.40 13.60 12.92
C TRP A 88 2.16 14.49 13.18
N PRO A 89 1.65 15.25 12.21
CA PRO A 89 0.46 16.08 12.37
C PRO A 89 -0.82 15.28 12.67
N GLU A 90 -1.81 15.91 13.28
CA GLU A 90 -3.10 15.25 13.56
C GLU A 90 -3.87 14.85 12.28
N SER A 91 -3.65 15.55 11.18
CA SER A 91 -4.18 15.18 9.87
C SER A 91 -3.37 15.82 8.74
N GLY A 92 -3.55 15.33 7.52
CA GLY A 92 -2.94 15.94 6.35
C GLY A 92 -3.15 15.12 5.08
N ASN A 93 -2.45 15.55 4.03
CA ASN A 93 -2.47 14.88 2.73
C ASN A 93 -1.10 14.28 2.44
N TRP A 94 -1.09 13.26 1.58
CA TRP A 94 0.12 12.63 1.08
C TRP A 94 -0.07 12.16 -0.36
N LYS A 95 1.03 12.01 -1.08
CA LYS A 95 1.06 11.38 -2.40
C LYS A 95 2.23 10.41 -2.49
N PHE A 96 2.14 9.41 -3.36
CA PHE A 96 3.33 8.65 -3.73
C PHE A 96 4.34 9.56 -4.43
N ASP A 97 5.62 9.27 -4.22
CA ASP A 97 6.65 9.76 -5.12
C ASP A 97 6.43 9.17 -6.52
N GLU A 98 6.70 9.97 -7.56
CA GLU A 98 6.40 9.59 -8.94
C GLU A 98 7.34 8.50 -9.46
N ASP A 99 8.54 8.40 -8.88
CA ASP A 99 9.59 7.48 -9.31
C ASP A 99 9.76 6.29 -8.34
N ASN A 100 9.21 6.36 -7.13
CA ASN A 100 9.35 5.32 -6.11
C ASN A 100 8.12 5.15 -5.21
N GLU A 101 7.36 4.07 -5.42
CA GLU A 101 6.17 3.76 -4.61
C GLU A 101 6.49 3.33 -3.17
N ASN A 102 7.77 3.15 -2.83
CA ASN A 102 8.23 3.02 -1.45
C ASN A 102 8.37 4.35 -0.73
N ILE A 103 8.07 5.46 -1.40
CA ILE A 103 8.15 6.80 -0.83
C ILE A 103 6.79 7.46 -0.95
N ILE A 104 6.36 8.07 0.15
CA ILE A 104 5.27 9.05 0.14
C ILE A 104 5.80 10.43 0.52
N LEU A 105 5.23 11.44 -0.11
CA LEU A 105 5.48 12.84 0.14
C LEU A 105 4.28 13.42 0.87
N ARG A 106 4.49 13.79 2.13
CA ARG A 106 3.47 14.44 2.97
C ARG A 106 3.36 15.93 2.62
N SER A 107 2.18 16.52 2.78
CA SER A 107 1.91 17.91 2.37
C SER A 107 2.77 18.97 3.06
N ASP A 108 3.33 18.65 4.23
CA ASP A 108 4.30 19.46 4.97
C ASP A 108 5.76 19.26 4.50
N ARG A 109 5.96 18.63 3.34
CA ARG A 109 7.25 18.35 2.70
C ARG A 109 8.11 17.30 3.39
N VAL A 110 7.55 16.51 4.29
CA VAL A 110 8.24 15.34 4.87
C VAL A 110 8.22 14.18 3.86
N ILE A 111 9.41 13.66 3.57
CA ILE A 111 9.62 12.47 2.76
C ILE A 111 9.59 11.27 3.69
N ILE A 112 8.75 10.28 3.39
CA ILE A 112 8.55 9.10 4.23
C ILE A 112 8.78 7.86 3.39
N MET A 113 9.73 7.02 3.81
CA MET A 113 9.90 5.68 3.27
C MET A 113 8.87 4.76 3.93
N VAL A 114 8.17 3.98 3.11
CA VAL A 114 7.06 3.12 3.53
C VAL A 114 7.33 1.68 3.14
N ALA A 115 7.09 0.78 4.08
CA ALA A 115 6.97 -0.65 3.81
C ALA A 115 5.68 -1.16 4.46
N VAL A 116 4.74 -1.62 3.64
CA VAL A 116 3.41 -2.06 4.09
C VAL A 116 3.16 -3.53 3.71
N THR A 117 2.51 -4.25 4.61
CA THR A 117 1.94 -5.58 4.34
C THR A 117 0.46 -5.57 4.72
N ALA A 118 -0.21 -6.73 4.65
CA ALA A 118 -1.60 -6.82 5.10
C ALA A 118 -1.78 -6.46 6.59
N THR A 119 -0.75 -6.67 7.42
CA THR A 119 -0.82 -6.58 8.89
C THR A 119 0.20 -5.66 9.53
N THR A 120 1.22 -5.20 8.79
CA THR A 120 2.27 -4.32 9.31
C THR A 120 2.46 -3.09 8.44
N LEU A 121 2.82 -1.98 9.06
CA LEU A 121 3.18 -0.73 8.39
C LEU A 121 4.43 -0.16 9.07
N ARG A 122 5.52 -0.04 8.32
CA ARG A 122 6.73 0.65 8.76
C ARG A 122 6.89 1.96 8.02
N LEU A 123 7.13 3.03 8.77
CA LEU A 123 7.31 4.39 8.25
C LEU A 123 8.64 4.93 8.77
N THR A 124 9.53 5.33 7.88
CA THR A 124 10.83 5.91 8.23
C THR A 124 10.94 7.31 7.64
N PHE A 125 11.24 8.31 8.47
CA PHE A 125 11.33 9.70 8.06
C PHE A 125 12.19 10.53 9.00
N THR A 126 12.65 11.69 8.52
CA THR A 126 13.41 12.64 9.34
C THR A 126 12.58 13.87 9.65
N VAL A 127 12.56 14.27 10.91
CA VAL A 127 11.98 15.54 11.36
C VAL A 127 13.11 16.55 11.51
N GLY A 128 13.05 17.62 10.72
CA GLY A 128 14.02 18.71 10.78
C GLY A 128 13.64 19.81 11.78
N GLY A 129 14.64 20.55 12.24
CA GLY A 129 14.47 21.71 13.11
C GLY A 129 14.19 22.98 12.34
N GLU A 130 12.92 23.37 12.17
CA GLU A 130 12.63 24.68 11.57
C GLU A 130 12.79 25.84 12.57
N ASN A 131 12.64 25.58 13.88
CA ASN A 131 12.77 26.59 14.93
C ASN A 131 13.19 25.91 16.24
N GLY A 132 14.28 26.35 16.89
CA GLY A 132 14.95 25.69 18.03
C GLY A 132 14.13 25.38 19.29
N ARG A 133 12.81 25.60 19.29
CA ARG A 133 11.86 25.09 20.29
C ARG A 133 11.55 23.60 20.13
N PHE A 134 11.86 23.00 18.98
CA PHE A 134 11.62 21.59 18.70
C PHE A 134 12.88 20.72 18.72
N ALA A 135 14.01 21.25 19.20
CA ALA A 135 15.32 20.57 19.15
C ALA A 135 15.34 19.16 19.78
N GLY A 136 14.42 18.85 20.72
CA GLY A 136 14.29 17.50 21.31
C GLY A 136 13.49 16.51 20.46
N LEU A 137 12.80 16.98 19.42
CA LEU A 137 11.88 16.23 18.56
C LEU A 137 12.42 16.11 17.12
N GLU A 138 13.58 16.71 16.85
CA GLU A 138 14.32 16.51 15.61
C GLU A 138 15.01 15.16 15.63
N GLY A 139 15.07 14.47 14.49
CA GLY A 139 15.74 13.18 14.39
C GLY A 139 15.14 12.26 13.34
N GLU A 140 15.75 11.09 13.20
CA GLU A 140 15.22 10.00 12.40
C GLU A 140 14.21 9.21 13.21
N TYR A 141 13.01 9.08 12.68
CA TYR A 141 11.93 8.30 13.26
C TYR A 141 11.66 7.05 12.44
N GLU A 142 11.41 5.95 13.15
CA GLU A 142 10.86 4.71 12.61
C GLU A 142 9.61 4.35 13.40
N PHE A 143 8.46 4.32 12.73
CA PHE A 143 7.19 3.90 13.32
C PHE A 143 6.92 2.47 12.87
N ASN A 144 6.96 1.52 13.80
CA ASN A 144 6.65 0.12 13.55
C ASN A 144 5.23 -0.18 14.01
N LEU A 145 4.30 -0.19 13.05
CA LEU A 145 2.87 -0.25 13.30
C LEU A 145 2.27 -1.59 12.87
N VAL A 146 1.18 -1.97 13.52
CA VAL A 146 0.37 -3.14 13.18
C VAL A 146 -1.06 -2.73 12.90
N SER A 147 -1.73 -3.45 12.02
CA SER A 147 -3.14 -3.20 11.71
C SER A 147 -3.98 -3.39 12.96
N GLN A 148 -4.89 -2.44 13.23
CA GLN A 148 -5.87 -2.54 14.31
C GLN A 148 -7.00 -3.53 13.97
#